data_AF-A0A3P8WML8-F1
#
_entry.id   AF-A0A3P8WML8-F1
#
_cell.length_a   1.000
_cell.length_b   1.000
_cell.length_c   1.000
_cell.angle_alpha   90.00
_cell.angle_beta   90.00
_cell.angle_gamma   90.00
#
_symmetry.space_group_name_H-M   'P 1'
#
loop_
_entity.id
_entity.type
_entity.pdbx_description
1 polymer ?
#
loop_
_entity_poly.entity_id
_entity_poly.type
_entity_poly.pdbx_seq_one_letter_code
_entity_poly.pdbx_strand_id
1 'polypeptide(L)'
;MRPVGQTGTKKPDLVLFPLLRRIRTSRRRTKPPPPPYSPFILVSNLRAHLYVALEKNSWLQKRIQELEEERNFLRCQLDRFIISIRSPEPGMFMEDEEDMEEEEEEEEDLTAERGVKKRGGGERRMKMRRVFTITHSRERQRVKDPEGVLIRYKKILSTYQRVRSMSRAFQIHGVDRNTMASTSPIAELLLVAPDKVAEVGEFEASKEKLLDYARRCYRMMDEVTHAKVQSLKKIHKLLPISYRFRN
;
A
#
# COMPACT_ATOMS: atom_id res chain seq x y z
N MET A 1 -72.18 -41.95 -97.52
CA MET A 1 -70.81 -41.47 -97.79
C MET A 1 -70.02 -41.50 -96.49
N ARG A 2 -68.88 -42.20 -96.46
CA ARG A 2 -67.83 -42.01 -95.44
C ARG A 2 -66.78 -41.05 -96.02
N PRO A 3 -66.08 -40.29 -95.17
CA PRO A 3 -64.66 -40.60 -94.89
C PRO A 3 -64.37 -40.55 -93.37
N VAL A 4 -63.63 -41.48 -92.76
CA VAL A 4 -62.17 -41.68 -92.67
C VAL A 4 -61.42 -40.49 -92.04
N GLY A 5 -60.89 -40.72 -90.83
CA GLY A 5 -59.90 -39.88 -90.15
C GLY A 5 -59.44 -40.54 -88.84
N GLN A 6 -58.27 -41.17 -88.87
CA GLN A 6 -57.51 -41.74 -87.73
C GLN A 6 -57.05 -40.62 -86.79
N THR A 7 -56.94 -40.83 -85.48
CA THR A 7 -55.75 -41.21 -84.68
C THR A 7 -56.26 -41.65 -83.29
N GLY A 8 -55.63 -42.44 -82.43
CA GLY A 8 -54.30 -42.99 -82.28
C GLY A 8 -54.22 -43.50 -80.82
N THR A 9 -53.71 -44.71 -80.66
CA THR A 9 -53.74 -45.61 -79.48
C THR A 9 -52.80 -45.22 -78.32
N LYS A 10 -53.14 -45.56 -77.06
CA LYS A 10 -52.47 -46.57 -76.18
C LYS A 10 -52.82 -46.41 -74.68
N LYS A 11 -52.84 -47.56 -73.98
CA LYS A 11 -53.26 -47.82 -72.58
C LYS A 11 -52.10 -47.61 -71.55
N PRO A 12 -52.13 -48.21 -70.33
CA PRO A 12 -52.23 -47.52 -69.04
C PRO A 12 -50.93 -47.59 -68.22
N ASP A 13 -50.73 -46.72 -67.22
CA ASP A 13 -49.68 -46.97 -66.22
C ASP A 13 -50.21 -46.83 -64.79
N LEU A 14 -50.13 -47.97 -64.10
CA LEU A 14 -50.23 -48.15 -62.67
C LEU A 14 -49.19 -47.26 -61.97
N VAL A 15 -49.65 -46.20 -61.31
CA VAL A 15 -48.82 -45.46 -60.35
C VAL A 15 -49.10 -45.97 -58.95
N LEU A 16 -48.38 -47.04 -58.62
CA LEU A 16 -47.55 -47.19 -57.42
C LEU A 16 -48.00 -46.42 -56.16
N PHE A 17 -48.54 -47.15 -55.19
CA PHE A 17 -48.58 -46.73 -53.79
C PHE A 17 -47.16 -46.41 -53.28
N PRO A 18 -47.02 -45.35 -52.46
CA PRO A 18 -46.15 -45.46 -51.30
C PRO A 18 -46.94 -45.18 -50.03
N LEU A 19 -46.90 -46.19 -49.16
CA LEU A 19 -47.22 -46.16 -47.75
C LEU A 19 -46.45 -45.01 -47.06
N LEU A 20 -47.00 -43.80 -47.02
CA LEU A 20 -46.50 -42.77 -46.09
C LEU A 20 -47.14 -43.01 -44.73
N ARG A 21 -46.37 -43.69 -43.87
CA ARG A 21 -46.52 -43.65 -42.41
C ARG A 21 -46.71 -42.20 -41.97
N ARG A 22 -47.95 -41.85 -41.60
CA ARG A 22 -48.29 -40.57 -41.02
C ARG A 22 -47.59 -40.47 -39.65
N ILE A 23 -46.41 -39.87 -39.63
CA ILE A 23 -45.73 -39.48 -38.39
C ILE A 23 -46.70 -38.57 -37.65
N ARG A 24 -47.29 -39.07 -36.55
CA ARG A 24 -47.92 -38.24 -35.53
C ARG A 24 -46.83 -37.30 -35.01
N THR A 25 -46.78 -36.09 -35.53
CA THR A 25 -46.08 -35.00 -34.83
C THR A 25 -46.86 -34.79 -33.55
N SER A 26 -46.34 -35.34 -32.45
CA SER A 26 -46.74 -34.96 -31.11
C SER A 26 -46.54 -33.45 -31.03
N ARG A 27 -47.65 -32.71 -31.16
CA ARG A 27 -47.69 -31.27 -30.94
C ARG A 27 -47.21 -31.09 -29.51
N ARG A 28 -45.92 -30.81 -29.32
CA ARG A 28 -45.37 -30.40 -28.03
C ARG A 28 -46.27 -29.26 -27.60
N ARG A 29 -47.10 -29.49 -26.58
CA ARG A 29 -47.77 -28.41 -25.88
C ARG A 29 -46.63 -27.61 -25.25
N THR A 30 -46.19 -26.57 -25.94
CA THR A 30 -45.40 -25.52 -25.32
C THR A 30 -46.29 -24.99 -24.21
N LYS A 31 -45.86 -25.18 -22.95
CA LYS A 31 -46.55 -24.56 -21.83
C LYS A 31 -46.61 -23.05 -22.13
N PRO A 32 -47.77 -22.39 -21.95
CA PRO A 32 -47.85 -20.95 -22.17
C PRO A 32 -46.78 -20.27 -21.31
N PRO A 33 -46.14 -19.20 -21.82
CA PRO A 33 -45.14 -18.48 -21.05
C PRO A 33 -45.76 -18.09 -19.70
N PRO A 34 -45.00 -18.20 -18.59
CA PRO A 34 -45.51 -17.84 -17.29
C PRO A 34 -46.05 -16.40 -17.33
N PRO A 35 -47.18 -16.11 -16.67
CA PRO A 35 -47.75 -14.77 -16.65
C PRO A 35 -46.69 -13.77 -16.15
N PRO A 36 -46.71 -12.52 -16.63
CA PRO A 36 -45.67 -11.52 -16.35
C PRO A 36 -45.46 -11.23 -14.86
N TYR A 37 -46.40 -11.64 -14.00
CA TYR A 37 -46.36 -11.51 -12.55
C TYR A 37 -46.33 -12.86 -11.80
N SER A 38 -45.86 -13.94 -12.45
CA SER A 38 -45.65 -15.21 -11.76
C SER A 38 -44.66 -15.03 -10.60
N PRO A 39 -44.93 -15.59 -9.40
CA PRO A 39 -44.01 -15.52 -8.26
C PRO A 39 -42.57 -15.97 -8.62
N PHE A 40 -42.45 -16.92 -9.55
CA PHE A 40 -41.16 -17.38 -10.06
C PHE A 40 -40.39 -16.30 -10.82
N ILE A 41 -41.08 -15.51 -11.65
CA ILE A 41 -40.49 -14.39 -12.41
C ILE A 41 -40.11 -13.26 -11.46
N LEU A 42 -40.96 -12.95 -10.47
CA LEU A 42 -40.66 -11.95 -9.44
C LEU A 42 -39.41 -12.33 -8.64
N VAL A 43 -39.33 -13.56 -8.14
CA VAL A 43 -38.16 -14.05 -7.38
C VAL A 43 -36.89 -14.07 -8.25
N SER A 44 -37.01 -14.47 -9.52
CA SER A 44 -35.87 -14.47 -10.45
C SER A 44 -35.38 -13.04 -10.74
N ASN A 45 -36.29 -12.09 -10.95
CA ASN A 45 -35.95 -10.67 -11.14
C ASN A 45 -35.32 -10.06 -9.88
N LEU A 46 -35.87 -10.35 -8.69
CA LEU A 46 -35.31 -9.90 -7.41
C LEU A 46 -33.89 -10.45 -7.18
N ARG A 47 -33.65 -11.73 -7.51
CA ARG A 47 -32.31 -12.31 -7.46
C ARG A 47 -31.36 -11.63 -8.43
N ALA A 48 -31.77 -11.42 -9.68
CA ALA A 48 -30.95 -10.70 -10.65
C ALA A 48 -30.60 -9.29 -10.16
N HIS A 49 -31.56 -8.55 -9.61
CA HIS A 49 -31.32 -7.24 -9.02
C HIS A 49 -30.36 -7.29 -7.84
N LEU A 50 -30.48 -8.30 -6.96
CA LEU A 50 -29.56 -8.51 -5.84
C LEU A 50 -28.13 -8.76 -6.34
N TYR A 51 -27.94 -9.61 -7.34
CA TYR A 51 -26.62 -9.88 -7.91
C TYR A 51 -25.98 -8.63 -8.52
N VAL A 52 -26.75 -7.88 -9.32
CA VAL A 52 -26.28 -6.60 -9.89
C VAL A 52 -25.94 -5.60 -8.79
N ALA A 53 -26.73 -5.54 -7.72
CA ALA A 53 -26.46 -4.67 -6.58
C ALA A 53 -25.18 -5.09 -5.81
N LEU A 54 -24.93 -6.39 -5.66
CA LEU A 54 -23.72 -6.91 -5.03
C LEU A 54 -22.46 -6.62 -5.86
N GLU A 55 -22.54 -6.81 -7.18
CA GLU A 55 -21.44 -6.43 -8.08
C GLU A 55 -21.15 -4.93 -8.02
N LYS A 56 -22.21 -4.10 -8.04
CA LYS A 56 -22.08 -2.66 -7.86
C LYS A 56 -21.45 -2.30 -6.50
N ASN A 57 -21.80 -3.02 -5.43
CA ASN A 57 -21.22 -2.79 -4.11
C ASN A 57 -19.72 -3.12 -4.10
N SER A 58 -19.32 -4.25 -4.70
CA SER A 58 -17.91 -4.62 -4.84
C SER A 58 -17.13 -3.59 -5.67
N TRP A 59 -17.72 -3.11 -6.75
CA TRP A 59 -17.11 -2.05 -7.57
C TRP A 59 -16.96 -0.73 -6.79
N LEU A 60 -18.00 -0.31 -6.06
CA LEU A 60 -17.94 0.87 -5.21
C LEU A 60 -16.88 0.74 -4.11
N GLN A 61 -16.71 -0.44 -3.52
CA GLN A 61 -15.65 -0.69 -2.53
C GLN A 61 -14.25 -0.54 -3.14
N LYS A 62 -14.02 -1.07 -4.33
CA LYS A 62 -12.75 -0.86 -5.05
C LYS A 62 -12.53 0.62 -5.35
N ARG A 63 -13.58 1.32 -5.80
CA ARG A 63 -13.49 2.76 -6.08
C ARG A 63 -13.21 3.58 -4.83
N ILE A 64 -13.80 3.23 -3.70
CA ILE A 64 -13.51 3.86 -2.41
C ILE A 64 -12.05 3.62 -2.04
N GLN A 65 -11.54 2.40 -2.19
CA GLN A 65 -10.14 2.08 -1.91
C GLN A 65 -9.19 2.92 -2.80
N GLU A 66 -9.42 2.99 -4.10
CA GLU A 66 -8.65 3.84 -5.02
C GLU A 66 -8.67 5.32 -4.57
N LEU A 67 -9.85 5.86 -4.26
CA LEU A 67 -10.00 7.23 -3.79
C LEU A 67 -9.31 7.47 -2.43
N GLU A 68 -9.27 6.46 -1.57
CA GLU A 68 -8.51 6.52 -0.31
C GLU A 68 -7.00 6.48 -0.55
N GLU A 69 -6.53 5.67 -1.49
CA GLU A 69 -5.14 5.62 -1.95
C GLU A 69 -4.72 6.97 -2.55
N GLU A 70 -5.51 7.54 -3.46
CA GLU A 70 -5.31 8.88 -4.02
C GLU A 70 -5.29 9.96 -2.93
N ARG A 71 -6.26 9.93 -2.00
CA ARG A 71 -6.30 10.89 -0.88
C ARG A 71 -5.10 10.73 0.04
N ASN A 72 -4.62 9.51 0.27
CA ASN A 72 -3.43 9.26 1.08
C ASN A 72 -2.17 9.74 0.35
N PHE A 73 -2.08 9.52 -0.96
CA PHE A 73 -1.02 10.02 -1.81
C PHE A 73 -0.94 11.55 -1.79
N LEU A 74 -2.07 12.24 -1.98
CA LEU A 74 -2.13 13.71 -1.91
C LEU A 74 -1.81 14.26 -0.53
N ARG A 75 -2.21 13.55 0.55
CA ARG A 75 -1.78 13.91 1.91
C ARG A 75 -0.28 13.79 2.09
N CYS A 76 0.33 12.70 1.61
CA CYS A 76 1.79 12.54 1.64
C CYS A 76 2.50 13.66 0.87
N GLN A 77 2.03 14.01 -0.34
CA GLN A 77 2.58 15.12 -1.11
C GLN A 77 2.45 16.46 -0.39
N LEU A 78 1.28 16.71 0.21
CA LEU A 78 1.03 17.95 0.94
C LEU A 78 1.90 18.04 2.21
N ASP A 79 2.07 16.94 2.93
CA ASP A 79 2.92 16.88 4.12
C ASP A 79 4.37 17.22 3.74
N ARG A 80 4.92 16.63 2.65
CA ARG A 80 6.22 17.03 2.11
C ARG A 80 6.30 18.51 1.79
N PHE A 81 5.31 19.04 1.11
CA PHE A 81 5.32 20.44 0.73
C PHE A 81 5.26 21.37 1.95
N ILE A 82 4.38 21.09 2.91
CA ILE A 82 4.24 21.85 4.16
C ILE A 82 5.55 21.87 4.94
N ILE A 83 6.23 20.73 4.96
CA ILE A 83 7.45 20.62 5.74
C ILE A 83 8.62 21.33 5.01
N SER A 84 8.64 21.32 3.68
CA SER A 84 9.59 22.08 2.86
C SER A 84 9.47 23.61 3.06
N ILE A 85 8.25 24.15 3.25
CA ILE A 85 8.03 25.60 3.41
C ILE A 85 8.20 26.12 4.85
N ARG A 86 8.17 25.25 5.87
CA ARG A 86 8.13 25.66 7.28
C ARG A 86 9.49 25.93 7.93
N SER A 87 10.61 25.85 7.20
CA SER A 87 11.95 26.01 7.80
C SER A 87 12.81 27.06 7.07
N PRO A 88 12.83 28.30 7.58
CA PRO A 88 14.09 28.91 7.96
C PRO A 88 14.06 29.42 9.42
N GLU A 89 15.12 29.07 10.17
CA GLU A 89 15.56 29.54 11.51
C GLU A 89 15.28 28.67 12.77
N PRO A 90 16.23 28.65 13.74
CA PRO A 90 16.39 27.60 14.74
C PRO A 90 15.82 27.99 16.11
N GLY A 91 14.89 27.19 16.63
CA GLY A 91 14.43 27.38 18.01
C GLY A 91 13.11 26.71 18.30
N MET A 92 13.20 25.48 18.82
CA MET A 92 12.12 24.69 19.42
C MET A 92 11.02 24.19 18.47
N PHE A 93 10.62 22.94 18.75
CA PHE A 93 9.53 22.16 18.14
C PHE A 93 9.75 21.69 16.70
N MET A 94 10.20 20.44 16.55
CA MET A 94 10.10 19.69 15.30
C MET A 94 9.56 18.29 15.57
N GLU A 95 8.23 18.17 15.59
CA GLU A 95 7.56 16.92 15.26
C GLU A 95 7.57 16.75 13.72
N ASP A 96 8.38 15.78 13.30
CA ASP A 96 8.33 15.00 12.05
C ASP A 96 8.80 15.61 10.72
N GLU A 97 9.70 14.83 10.14
CA GLU A 97 10.29 14.91 8.82
C GLU A 97 9.92 13.61 8.08
N GLU A 98 9.10 13.64 7.03
CA GLU A 98 9.45 13.84 5.60
C GLU A 98 10.03 12.61 4.83
N ASP A 99 9.29 12.18 3.78
CA ASP A 99 9.53 11.35 2.55
C ASP A 99 10.88 10.69 2.19
N MET A 100 10.74 9.66 1.35
CA MET A 100 11.36 9.58 0.00
C MET A 100 10.42 8.70 -0.89
N GLU A 101 10.15 9.00 -2.17
CA GLU A 101 10.89 8.59 -3.39
C GLU A 101 10.14 9.24 -4.60
N GLU A 102 10.78 10.07 -5.44
CA GLU A 102 11.50 9.75 -6.70
C GLU A 102 10.65 9.10 -7.79
N GLU A 103 10.28 9.86 -8.84
CA GLU A 103 10.10 9.35 -10.19
C GLU A 103 10.75 10.30 -11.23
N GLU A 104 11.23 9.66 -12.29
CA GLU A 104 12.05 10.12 -13.39
C GLU A 104 11.27 11.08 -14.32
N GLU A 105 11.86 12.21 -14.71
CA GLU A 105 11.30 13.06 -15.77
C GLU A 105 12.00 12.76 -17.10
N GLU A 106 11.20 12.25 -18.04
CA GLU A 106 11.53 12.14 -19.46
C GLU A 106 11.66 13.53 -20.09
N GLU A 107 12.68 13.68 -20.92
CA GLU A 107 13.00 14.86 -21.70
C GLU A 107 11.95 15.11 -22.79
N GLU A 108 11.31 16.28 -22.80
CA GLU A 108 10.75 16.86 -24.02
C GLU A 108 11.27 18.28 -24.29
N ASP A 109 11.70 18.40 -25.54
CA ASP A 109 12.25 19.51 -26.30
C ASP A 109 11.40 20.80 -26.22
N LEU A 110 12.05 21.98 -26.33
CA LEU A 110 11.78 22.99 -27.36
C LEU A 110 12.48 24.35 -27.07
N THR A 111 13.43 24.65 -27.95
CA THR A 111 13.71 25.97 -28.57
C THR A 111 14.37 27.12 -27.78
N ALA A 112 15.57 27.55 -28.23
CA ALA A 112 15.76 28.83 -28.94
C ALA A 112 17.27 29.16 -29.17
N GLU A 113 17.70 29.02 -30.42
CA GLU A 113 18.59 29.89 -31.22
C GLU A 113 19.60 30.84 -30.52
N ARG A 114 20.91 30.67 -30.79
CA ARG A 114 21.77 31.63 -31.54
C ARG A 114 23.26 31.24 -31.54
N GLY A 115 23.91 31.33 -32.70
CA GLY A 115 25.25 31.94 -32.81
C GLY A 115 26.51 31.09 -33.10
N VAL A 116 26.63 30.57 -34.34
CA VAL A 116 27.80 30.62 -35.26
C VAL A 116 29.27 30.73 -34.73
N LYS A 117 30.10 29.73 -35.12
CA LYS A 117 31.58 29.69 -35.41
C LYS A 117 32.55 30.12 -34.27
N LYS A 118 33.62 29.38 -33.91
CA LYS A 118 34.81 29.04 -34.73
C LYS A 118 35.77 28.14 -33.91
N ARG A 119 36.65 27.44 -34.63
CA ARG A 119 37.59 26.38 -34.25
C ARG A 119 38.68 26.77 -33.24
N GLY A 120 39.07 25.79 -32.42
CA GLY A 120 40.47 25.41 -32.20
C GLY A 120 41.19 26.09 -31.03
N GLY A 121 41.27 25.40 -29.90
CA GLY A 121 42.16 25.74 -28.79
C GLY A 121 42.04 24.67 -27.71
N GLY A 122 43.12 23.92 -27.48
CA GLY A 122 43.11 22.78 -26.58
C GLY A 122 42.91 23.19 -25.13
N GLU A 123 42.10 22.44 -24.38
CA GLU A 123 42.15 22.50 -22.93
C GLU A 123 41.63 21.22 -22.28
N ARG A 124 42.49 20.69 -21.40
CA ARG A 124 42.26 19.84 -20.23
C ARG A 124 40.87 19.20 -20.15
N ARG A 125 40.84 17.86 -20.29
CA ARG A 125 39.72 17.01 -19.84
C ARG A 125 39.39 17.34 -18.39
N MET A 126 38.42 18.23 -18.17
CA MET A 126 37.77 18.35 -16.87
C MET A 126 36.97 17.07 -16.67
N LYS A 127 37.47 16.19 -15.82
CA LYS A 127 36.63 15.15 -15.21
C LYS A 127 35.57 15.91 -14.43
N MET A 128 34.36 15.98 -14.98
CA MET A 128 33.17 16.46 -14.27
C MET A 128 33.04 15.57 -13.03
N ARG A 129 33.61 16.01 -11.90
CA ARG A 129 33.21 15.50 -10.60
C ARG A 129 31.74 15.89 -10.52
N ARG A 130 30.85 14.90 -10.57
CA ARG A 130 29.44 15.09 -10.25
C ARG A 130 29.41 15.84 -8.93
N VAL A 131 29.10 17.12 -9.00
CA VAL A 131 28.78 17.92 -7.83
C VAL A 131 27.43 17.36 -7.42
N PHE A 132 27.45 16.39 -6.51
CA PHE A 132 26.27 16.11 -5.69
C PHE A 132 26.01 17.43 -4.96
N THR A 133 25.02 18.17 -5.43
CA THR A 133 24.34 19.16 -4.64
C THR A 133 23.78 18.41 -3.43
N ILE A 134 24.57 18.40 -2.35
CA ILE A 134 24.10 18.01 -1.04
C ILE A 134 23.06 19.06 -0.68
N THR A 135 21.81 18.83 -1.10
CA THR A 135 20.65 19.38 -0.42
C THR A 135 20.88 19.03 1.05
N HIS A 136 20.99 20.04 1.91
CA HIS A 136 21.27 19.84 3.32
C HIS A 136 20.20 18.90 3.88
N SER A 137 20.53 17.60 3.93
CA SER A 137 19.76 16.55 4.59
C SER A 137 19.48 17.11 5.96
N ARG A 138 18.21 17.34 6.26
CA ARG A 138 17.76 17.73 7.58
C ARG A 138 18.56 16.96 8.62
N GLU A 139 19.30 17.72 9.41
CA GLU A 139 20.34 17.19 10.28
C GLU A 139 19.70 16.17 11.21
N ARG A 140 20.09 14.88 11.05
CA ARG A 140 19.57 13.78 11.88
C ARG A 140 19.75 14.14 13.35
N GLN A 141 18.70 14.62 14.00
CA GLN A 141 18.81 15.14 15.35
C GLN A 141 19.19 13.99 16.29
N ARG A 142 20.42 14.04 16.80
CA ARG A 142 20.92 13.04 17.75
C ARG A 142 20.26 13.32 19.09
N VAL A 143 19.51 12.33 19.57
CA VAL A 143 18.97 12.37 20.93
C VAL A 143 20.12 12.33 21.92
N LYS A 144 20.12 13.28 22.86
CA LYS A 144 21.15 13.43 23.90
C LYS A 144 20.66 12.91 25.26
N ASP A 145 19.35 12.88 25.48
CA ASP A 145 18.75 12.64 26.79
C ASP A 145 17.80 11.43 26.80
N PRO A 146 17.64 10.74 27.96
CA PRO A 146 16.70 9.63 28.13
C PRO A 146 15.27 10.00 27.77
N GLU A 147 14.85 11.24 28.06
CA GLU A 147 13.53 11.73 27.71
C GLU A 147 13.35 11.83 26.19
N GLY A 148 14.39 12.29 25.48
CA GLY A 148 14.40 12.31 24.01
C GLY A 148 14.30 10.90 23.41
N VAL A 149 14.86 9.89 24.08
CA VAL A 149 14.70 8.48 23.69
C VAL A 149 13.25 8.06 23.86
N LEU A 150 12.64 8.39 24.99
CA LEU A 150 11.26 8.02 25.29
C LEU A 150 10.26 8.67 24.32
N ILE A 151 10.42 9.96 24.02
CA ILE A 151 9.59 10.69 23.06
C ILE A 151 9.66 10.02 21.69
N ARG A 152 10.88 9.80 21.18
CA ARG A 152 11.10 9.10 19.90
C ARG A 152 10.49 7.70 19.91
N TYR A 153 10.67 6.95 20.99
CA TYR A 153 10.14 5.60 21.12
C TYR A 153 8.61 5.57 21.06
N LYS A 154 7.94 6.43 21.84
CA LYS A 154 6.47 6.56 21.85
C LYS A 154 5.94 6.94 20.46
N LYS A 155 6.63 7.85 19.80
CA LYS A 155 6.27 8.34 18.46
C LYS A 155 6.35 7.25 17.39
N ILE A 156 7.43 6.48 17.38
CA ILE A 156 7.60 5.31 16.50
C ILE A 156 6.59 4.22 16.85
N LEU A 157 6.30 4.00 18.13
CA LEU A 157 5.30 3.04 18.59
C LEU A 157 3.90 3.37 18.07
N SER A 158 3.48 4.64 18.11
CA SER A 158 2.20 5.09 17.54
C SER A 158 2.11 4.77 16.04
N THR A 159 3.17 5.06 15.27
CA THR A 159 3.20 4.71 13.84
C THR A 159 3.17 3.20 13.63
N TYR A 160 3.94 2.43 14.40
CA TYR A 160 3.92 0.97 14.31
C TYR A 160 2.54 0.37 14.59
N GLN A 161 1.82 0.88 15.59
CA GLN A 161 0.46 0.40 15.89
C GLN A 161 -0.49 0.59 14.70
N ARG A 162 -0.26 1.65 13.91
CA ARG A 162 -1.07 2.01 12.73
C ARG A 162 -0.67 1.24 11.47
N VAL A 163 0.63 1.16 11.15
CA VAL A 163 1.13 0.56 9.91
C VAL A 163 1.52 -0.91 10.05
N ARG A 164 1.60 -1.43 11.28
CA ARG A 164 2.01 -2.81 11.65
C ARG A 164 3.33 -3.28 11.04
N SER A 165 4.19 -2.36 10.62
CA SER A 165 5.49 -2.63 10.01
C SER A 165 6.60 -1.86 10.74
N MET A 166 7.60 -2.59 11.25
CA MET A 166 8.79 -2.01 11.88
C MET A 166 9.59 -1.16 10.91
N SER A 167 9.91 -1.73 9.73
CA SER A 167 10.74 -1.05 8.72
C SER A 167 10.09 0.25 8.26
N ARG A 168 8.77 0.24 8.01
CA ARG A 168 8.05 1.44 7.57
C ARG A 168 7.97 2.50 8.68
N ALA A 169 7.74 2.08 9.93
CA ALA A 169 7.75 3.01 11.06
C ALA A 169 9.13 3.67 11.25
N PHE A 170 10.22 2.91 11.12
CA PHE A 170 11.58 3.46 11.22
C PHE A 170 11.92 4.41 10.08
N GLN A 171 11.53 4.09 8.85
CA GLN A 171 11.71 4.96 7.67
C GLN A 171 10.98 6.30 7.83
N ILE A 172 9.70 6.27 8.22
CA ILE A 172 8.87 7.48 8.41
C ILE A 172 9.50 8.43 9.42
N HIS A 173 10.11 7.89 10.49
CA HIS A 173 10.73 8.71 11.55
C HIS A 173 12.21 8.97 11.32
N GLY A 174 12.79 8.52 10.19
CA GLY A 174 14.20 8.69 9.86
C GLY A 174 15.19 8.01 10.82
N VAL A 175 14.76 7.00 11.58
CA VAL A 175 15.58 6.36 12.63
C VAL A 175 16.11 5.00 12.17
N ASP A 176 17.38 4.74 12.47
CA ASP A 176 18.00 3.43 12.22
C ASP A 176 17.56 2.36 13.23
N ARG A 177 17.42 1.12 12.76
CA ARG A 177 17.00 -0.02 13.57
C ARG A 177 17.96 -0.30 14.73
N ASN A 178 19.27 -0.22 14.52
CA ASN A 178 20.24 -0.48 15.59
C ASN A 178 20.21 0.63 16.63
N THR A 179 19.96 1.87 16.22
CA THR A 179 19.78 3.00 17.14
C THR A 179 18.54 2.79 18.02
N MET A 180 17.43 2.34 17.45
CA MET A 180 16.24 2.00 18.22
C MET A 180 16.48 0.79 19.13
N ALA A 181 17.19 -0.22 18.66
CA ALA A 181 17.50 -1.40 19.47
C ALA A 181 18.38 -1.03 20.67
N SER A 182 19.45 -0.26 20.46
CA SER A 182 20.43 0.07 21.50
C SER A 182 19.91 1.01 22.58
N THR A 183 18.92 1.84 22.24
CA THR A 183 18.27 2.76 23.18
C THR A 183 16.96 2.20 23.77
N SER A 184 16.46 1.06 23.23
CA SER A 184 15.24 0.38 23.72
C SER A 184 15.25 0.09 25.22
N PRO A 185 16.35 -0.36 25.86
CA PRO A 185 16.36 -0.65 27.29
C PRO A 185 15.98 0.55 28.17
N ILE A 186 16.32 1.77 27.76
CA ILE A 186 15.93 3.00 28.48
C ILE A 186 14.41 3.15 28.47
N ALA A 187 13.80 3.07 27.29
CA ALA A 187 12.35 3.21 27.14
C ALA A 187 11.58 2.05 27.80
N GLU A 188 12.09 0.82 27.68
CA GLU A 188 11.49 -0.35 28.30
C GLU A 188 11.47 -0.22 29.83
N LEU A 189 12.57 0.24 30.44
CA LEU A 189 12.64 0.45 31.89
C LEU A 189 11.65 1.54 32.33
N LEU A 190 11.69 2.71 31.67
CA LEU A 190 10.82 3.86 31.97
C LEU A 190 9.33 3.53 31.86
N LEU A 191 8.94 2.69 30.90
CA LEU A 191 7.53 2.33 30.66
C LEU A 191 7.04 1.17 31.52
N VAL A 192 7.92 0.23 31.91
CA VAL A 192 7.51 -1.04 32.54
C VAL A 192 7.76 -1.06 34.05
N ALA A 193 8.82 -0.40 34.50
CA ALA A 193 9.26 -0.38 35.89
C ALA A 193 9.96 0.95 36.22
N PRO A 194 9.19 2.05 36.34
CA PRO A 194 9.74 3.35 36.70
C PRO A 194 10.45 3.35 38.07
N ASP A 195 10.02 2.51 39.00
CA ASP A 195 10.61 2.39 40.34
C ASP A 195 12.10 2.01 40.27
N LYS A 196 12.48 1.18 39.30
CA LYS A 196 13.87 0.75 39.10
C LYS A 196 14.76 1.80 38.46
N VAL A 197 14.17 2.86 37.87
CA VAL A 197 14.95 3.96 37.29
C VAL A 197 15.71 4.70 38.39
N ALA A 198 15.13 4.79 39.59
CA ALA A 198 15.81 5.35 40.77
C ALA A 198 17.05 4.52 41.18
N GLU A 199 16.99 3.20 41.06
CA GLU A 199 18.11 2.29 41.36
C GLU A 199 19.20 2.33 40.29
N VAL A 200 18.82 2.52 39.02
CA VAL A 200 19.80 2.74 37.94
C VAL A 200 20.56 4.04 38.14
N GLY A 201 19.95 5.04 38.78
CA GLY A 201 20.52 6.36 39.04
C GLY A 201 20.26 7.34 37.90
N GLU A 202 20.45 8.64 38.17
CA GLU A 202 20.19 9.70 37.19
C GLU A 202 21.22 9.70 36.06
N PHE A 203 20.76 10.07 34.86
CA PHE A 203 21.62 10.26 33.71
C PHE A 203 22.22 11.67 33.71
N GLU A 204 23.54 11.76 33.75
CA GLU A 204 24.27 13.00 33.52
C GLU A 204 25.09 12.92 32.23
N ALA A 205 24.73 13.75 31.26
CA ALA A 205 25.40 13.83 29.96
C ALA A 205 26.90 14.23 30.06
N SER A 206 27.31 14.84 31.17
CA SER A 206 28.71 15.19 31.47
C SER A 206 29.53 14.00 31.99
N LYS A 207 28.87 13.01 32.62
CA LYS A 207 29.55 11.88 33.28
C LYS A 207 29.59 10.63 32.40
N GLU A 208 28.55 10.37 31.62
CA GLU A 208 28.48 9.17 30.78
C GLU A 208 27.78 9.42 29.44
N LYS A 209 28.02 8.51 28.48
CA LYS A 209 27.29 8.52 27.20
C LYS A 209 25.92 7.88 27.38
N LEU A 210 24.93 8.37 26.63
CA LEU A 210 23.57 7.82 26.62
C LEU A 210 23.52 6.30 26.36
N LEU A 211 24.40 5.81 25.49
CA LEU A 211 24.49 4.37 25.22
C LEU A 211 24.97 3.58 26.44
N ASP A 212 25.92 4.10 27.22
CA ASP A 212 26.40 3.43 28.43
C ASP A 212 25.33 3.39 29.51
N TYR A 213 24.54 4.47 29.64
CA TYR A 213 23.34 4.49 30.47
C TYR A 213 22.30 3.45 30.04
N ALA A 214 22.08 3.28 28.72
CA ALA A 214 21.22 2.22 28.22
C ALA A 214 21.70 0.81 28.62
N ARG A 215 23.02 0.59 28.71
CA ARG A 215 23.58 -0.69 29.17
C ARG A 215 23.35 -0.92 30.65
N ARG A 216 23.47 0.13 31.47
CA ARG A 216 23.14 0.07 32.90
C ARG A 216 21.66 -0.26 33.11
N CYS A 217 20.78 0.41 32.37
CA CYS A 217 19.34 0.12 32.38
C CYS A 217 19.07 -1.36 32.08
N TYR A 218 19.70 -1.91 31.03
CA TYR A 218 19.52 -3.31 30.67
C TYR A 218 20.01 -4.29 31.75
N ARG A 219 21.15 -4.01 32.39
CA ARG A 219 21.70 -4.89 33.44
C ARG A 219 20.88 -4.89 34.73
N MET A 220 20.17 -3.80 35.02
CA MET A 220 19.31 -3.67 36.20
C MET A 220 17.92 -4.33 36.01
N MET A 221 17.58 -4.71 34.78
CA MET A 221 16.30 -5.38 34.53
C MET A 221 16.35 -6.83 35.02
N ASP A 222 15.53 -7.14 36.03
CA ASP A 222 15.33 -8.51 36.47
C ASP A 222 14.55 -9.34 35.44
N GLU A 223 14.61 -10.65 35.60
CA GLU A 223 13.88 -11.62 34.79
C GLU A 223 12.36 -11.37 34.79
N VAL A 224 11.79 -10.94 35.92
CA VAL A 224 10.37 -10.56 36.04
C VAL A 224 10.04 -9.36 35.15
N THR A 225 10.90 -8.34 35.15
CA THR A 225 10.73 -7.15 34.31
C THR A 225 10.85 -7.51 32.83
N HIS A 226 11.81 -8.36 32.48
CA HIS A 226 11.95 -8.88 31.12
C HIS A 226 10.71 -9.66 30.65
N ALA A 227 10.14 -10.53 31.48
CA ALA A 227 8.92 -11.26 31.15
C ALA A 227 7.73 -10.32 30.88
N LYS A 228 7.59 -9.26 31.70
CA LYS A 228 6.56 -8.22 31.50
C LYS A 228 6.79 -7.47 30.19
N VAL A 229 8.03 -7.07 29.89
CA VAL A 229 8.39 -6.44 28.60
C VAL A 229 8.03 -7.34 27.42
N GLN A 230 8.38 -8.63 27.45
CA GLN A 230 8.05 -9.56 26.37
C GLN A 230 6.53 -9.69 26.17
N SER A 231 5.76 -9.69 27.25
CA SER A 231 4.30 -9.71 27.19
C SER A 231 3.76 -8.43 26.54
N LEU A 232 4.29 -7.26 26.90
CA LEU A 232 3.90 -5.98 26.31
C LEU A 232 4.27 -5.85 24.81
N LYS A 233 5.38 -6.46 24.39
CA LYS A 233 5.78 -6.54 22.97
C LYS A 233 4.78 -7.37 22.15
N LYS A 234 4.30 -8.50 22.70
CA LYS A 234 3.30 -9.36 22.04
C LYS A 234 1.96 -8.65 21.83
N ILE A 235 1.54 -7.81 22.77
CA ILE A 235 0.29 -7.05 22.66
C ILE A 235 0.46 -5.70 21.93
N HIS A 236 1.61 -5.46 21.29
CA HIS A 236 1.93 -4.23 20.55
C HIS A 236 1.89 -2.93 21.41
N LYS A 237 2.08 -3.05 22.72
CA LYS A 237 2.26 -1.90 23.62
C LYS A 237 3.72 -1.49 23.79
N LEU A 238 4.64 -2.30 23.27
CA LEU A 238 6.05 -1.98 23.08
C LEU A 238 6.47 -2.39 21.67
N LEU A 239 7.55 -1.80 21.16
CA LEU A 239 8.12 -2.19 19.87
C LEU A 239 8.69 -3.61 19.98
N PRO A 240 8.39 -4.51 19.03
CA PRO A 240 8.98 -5.85 18.94
C PRO A 240 10.44 -5.80 18.45
N ILE A 241 11.28 -5.07 19.18
CA ILE A 241 12.71 -4.97 18.96
C ILE A 241 13.42 -5.47 20.21
N SER A 242 14.50 -6.21 20.03
CA SER A 242 15.33 -6.69 21.13
C SER A 242 16.74 -6.17 20.91
N TYR A 243 17.32 -5.61 21.95
CA TYR A 243 18.74 -5.37 21.94
C TYR A 243 19.50 -6.69 22.15
N ARG A 244 20.57 -6.91 21.37
CA ARG A 244 21.53 -7.98 21.60
C ARG A 244 22.88 -7.32 21.77
N PHE A 245 23.45 -7.41 22.97
CA PHE A 245 24.83 -7.00 23.18
C PHE A 245 25.73 -7.88 22.32
N ARG A 246 26.58 -7.23 21.51
CA ARG A 246 27.70 -7.90 20.86
C ARG A 246 28.83 -7.91 21.90
N ASN A 247 29.24 -9.10 22.32
CA ASN A 247 30.37 -9.31 23.22
C ASN A 247 31.68 -8.92 22.54
#